data_AF-A0A1Y2KA79-F1
#
_entry.id   AF-A0A1Y2KA79-F1
#
_cell.length_a   1.000
_cell.length_b   1.000
_cell.length_c   1.000
_cell.angle_alpha   90.00
_cell.angle_beta   90.00
_cell.angle_gamma   90.00
#
_symmetry.space_group_name_H-M   'P 1'
#
loop_
_entity.id
_entity.type
_entity.pdbx_description
1 polymer ?
#
loop_
_entity_poly.entity_id
_entity_poly.type
_entity_poly.pdbx_seq_one_letter_code
_entity_poly.pdbx_strand_id
1 'polypeptide(L)'
;MALSAAQIYEDAFLQGLMPDPRLTVSEWADEHRMLSSVASGEPGPWRTDRTPYLKEIMDCLSPSSPIERVVAMFGSQLGKTECGLNWVGYVIHHAPGPMLMVQPTVEMAKRYSKQRVGPLIESSEEIRERVNENGAVKMHH
;
A
#
# COMPACT_ATOMS: atom_id res chain seq x y z
N MET A 1 25.28 8.14 -19.76
CA MET A 1 25.87 9.46 -19.42
C MET A 1 25.58 9.69 -17.96
N ALA A 2 26.59 9.94 -17.14
CA ALA A 2 26.39 10.24 -15.71
C ALA A 2 25.77 11.64 -15.59
N LEU A 3 24.68 11.75 -14.82
CA LEU A 3 24.07 13.04 -14.50
C LEU A 3 25.07 13.87 -13.67
N SER A 4 25.14 15.18 -13.95
CA SER A 4 25.93 16.10 -13.13
C SER A 4 25.32 16.26 -11.74
N ALA A 5 26.14 16.62 -10.75
CA ALA A 5 25.66 16.85 -9.38
C ALA A 5 24.57 17.93 -9.30
N ALA A 6 24.62 18.94 -10.19
CA ALA A 6 23.60 19.98 -10.28
C ALA A 6 22.25 19.43 -10.77
N GLN A 7 22.26 18.53 -11.77
CA GLN A 7 21.04 17.88 -12.27
C GLN A 7 20.41 16.97 -11.22
N ILE A 8 21.24 16.22 -10.47
CA ILE A 8 20.74 15.37 -9.37
C ILE A 8 20.08 16.23 -8.29
N TYR A 9 20.68 17.38 -7.95
CA TYR A 9 20.14 18.30 -6.96
C TYR A 9 18.82 18.95 -7.43
N GLU A 10 18.79 19.41 -8.68
CA GLU A 10 17.61 20.04 -9.28
C GLU A 10 16.44 19.06 -9.39
N ASP A 11 16.68 17.83 -9.87
CA ASP A 11 15.67 16.78 -9.95
C ASP A 11 15.12 16.41 -8.56
N ALA A 12 16.00 16.22 -7.56
CA ALA A 12 15.58 15.92 -6.19
C ALA A 12 14.79 17.08 -5.55
N PHE A 13 15.21 18.32 -5.80
CA PHE A 13 14.52 19.52 -5.31
C PHE A 13 13.14 19.68 -5.96
N LEU A 14 13.03 19.48 -7.27
CA LEU A 14 11.77 19.54 -8.00
C LEU A 14 10.82 18.38 -7.60
N GLN A 15 11.36 17.19 -7.36
CA GLN A 15 10.59 16.08 -6.79
C GLN A 15 10.06 16.41 -5.39
N GLY A 16 10.88 17.03 -4.52
CA GLY A 16 10.43 17.47 -3.20
C GLY A 16 9.39 18.60 -3.22
N LEU A 17 9.31 19.36 -4.33
CA LEU A 17 8.32 20.43 -4.52
C LEU A 17 7.02 19.96 -5.17
N MET A 18 7.00 18.79 -5.81
CA MET A 18 5.77 18.21 -6.35
C MET A 18 4.93 17.65 -5.20
N PRO A 19 3.73 18.20 -4.95
CA PRO A 19 2.83 17.59 -3.98
C PRO A 19 2.47 16.20 -4.51
N ASP A 20 2.61 15.17 -3.66
CA ASP A 20 2.13 13.84 -4.01
C ASP A 20 0.67 13.93 -4.48
N PRO A 21 0.30 13.24 -5.57
CA PRO A 21 -1.08 13.18 -6.00
C PRO A 21 -1.95 12.77 -4.81
N ARG A 22 -3.03 13.52 -4.56
CA ARG A 22 -3.97 13.22 -3.48
C ARG A 22 -4.86 12.04 -3.87
N LEU A 23 -4.26 10.87 -4.09
CA LEU A 23 -4.99 9.63 -4.28
C LEU A 23 -5.57 9.21 -2.94
N THR A 24 -6.82 8.74 -2.97
CA THR A 24 -7.34 7.92 -1.89
C THR A 24 -6.72 6.53 -1.94
N VAL A 25 -6.87 5.75 -0.87
CA VAL A 25 -6.40 4.36 -0.81
C VAL A 25 -7.06 3.51 -1.91
N SER A 26 -8.34 3.78 -2.26
CA SER A 26 -9.00 3.02 -3.32
C SER A 26 -8.45 3.34 -4.71
N GLU A 27 -8.19 4.63 -4.98
CA GLU A 27 -7.60 5.09 -6.25
C GLU A 27 -6.17 4.57 -6.42
N TRP A 28 -5.35 4.68 -5.37
CA TRP A 28 -4.00 4.10 -5.37
C TRP A 28 -4.02 2.59 -5.63
N ALA A 29 -4.99 1.87 -5.07
CA ALA A 29 -5.10 0.44 -5.32
C ALA A 29 -5.44 0.15 -6.78
N ASP A 30 -6.38 0.89 -7.38
CA ASP A 30 -6.73 0.72 -8.79
C ASP A 30 -5.56 1.04 -9.75
N GLU A 31 -4.69 1.99 -9.36
CA GLU A 31 -3.53 2.40 -10.15
C GLU A 31 -2.30 1.49 -9.98
N HIS A 32 -1.98 1.07 -8.76
CA HIS A 32 -0.68 0.47 -8.43
C HIS A 32 -0.74 -0.95 -7.86
N ARG A 33 -1.89 -1.38 -7.33
CA ARG A 33 -1.97 -2.68 -6.64
C ARG A 33 -2.05 -3.82 -7.64
N MET A 34 -1.13 -4.78 -7.49
CA MET A 34 -1.13 -6.02 -8.28
C MET A 34 -1.41 -7.24 -7.41
N LEU A 35 -2.39 -8.05 -7.80
CA LEU A 35 -2.70 -9.33 -7.19
C LEU A 35 -1.80 -10.42 -7.79
N SER A 36 -1.01 -11.08 -6.93
CA SER A 36 -0.18 -12.21 -7.36
C SER A 36 -1.03 -13.47 -7.55
N SER A 37 -0.56 -14.38 -8.41
CA SER A 37 -1.17 -15.71 -8.61
C SER A 37 -1.11 -16.60 -7.36
N VAL A 38 -0.24 -16.26 -6.40
CA VAL A 38 -0.14 -16.93 -5.10
C VAL A 38 -1.24 -16.47 -4.15
N ALA A 39 -1.61 -15.19 -4.21
CA ALA A 39 -2.59 -14.58 -3.31
C ALA A 39 -4.02 -14.63 -3.86
N SER A 40 -4.19 -14.67 -5.19
CA SER A 40 -5.48 -14.58 -5.88
C SER A 40 -5.60 -15.64 -6.97
N GLY A 41 -6.80 -16.25 -7.08
CA GLY A 41 -7.16 -17.10 -8.22
C GLY A 41 -7.31 -16.33 -9.53
N GLU A 42 -7.44 -15.00 -9.44
CA GLU A 42 -7.45 -14.08 -10.56
C GLU A 42 -6.29 -13.09 -10.40
N PRO A 43 -5.10 -13.43 -10.92
CA PRO A 43 -3.94 -12.54 -10.88
C PRO A 43 -4.15 -11.36 -11.83
N GLY A 44 -3.53 -10.23 -11.49
CA GLY A 44 -3.61 -9.01 -12.30
C GLY A 44 -3.83 -7.77 -11.44
N PRO A 45 -4.15 -6.64 -12.08
CA PRO A 45 -4.33 -5.40 -11.36
C PRO A 45 -5.60 -5.45 -10.50
N TRP A 46 -5.52 -4.85 -9.32
CA TRP A 46 -6.68 -4.66 -8.45
C TRP A 46 -7.75 -3.82 -9.15
N ARG A 47 -9.01 -4.14 -8.87
CA ARG A 47 -10.16 -3.43 -9.41
C ARG A 47 -11.21 -3.26 -8.31
N THR A 48 -11.33 -2.04 -7.79
CA THR A 48 -12.28 -1.68 -6.73
C THR A 48 -13.73 -1.89 -7.18
N ASP A 49 -14.02 -1.74 -8.47
CA ASP A 49 -15.35 -1.98 -9.06
C ASP A 49 -15.87 -3.42 -8.84
N ARG A 50 -14.97 -4.40 -8.64
CA ARG A 50 -15.32 -5.79 -8.32
C ARG A 50 -15.75 -5.97 -6.87
N THR A 51 -15.34 -5.06 -6.00
CA THR A 51 -15.67 -5.05 -4.56
C THR A 51 -16.05 -3.64 -4.12
N PRO A 52 -17.12 -3.06 -4.71
CA PRO A 52 -17.41 -1.62 -4.58
C PRO A 52 -17.70 -1.21 -3.14
N TYR A 53 -18.16 -2.14 -2.31
CA TYR A 53 -18.40 -1.96 -0.87
C TYR A 53 -17.11 -1.73 -0.06
N LEU A 54 -15.92 -2.04 -0.60
CA LEU A 54 -14.64 -1.72 0.05
C LEU A 54 -14.20 -0.28 -0.18
N LYS A 55 -14.74 0.40 -1.22
CA LYS A 55 -14.31 1.74 -1.61
C LYS A 55 -14.43 2.74 -0.48
N GLU A 56 -15.61 2.83 0.14
CA GLU A 56 -15.88 3.77 1.22
C GLU A 56 -14.95 3.54 2.42
N ILE A 57 -14.67 2.29 2.76
CA ILE A 57 -13.77 1.93 3.88
C ILE A 57 -12.35 2.38 3.55
N MET A 58 -11.86 2.12 2.33
CA MET A 58 -10.54 2.54 1.88
C MET A 58 -10.43 4.07 1.82
N ASP A 59 -11.43 4.75 1.28
CA ASP A 59 -11.45 6.22 1.20
C ASP A 59 -11.47 6.84 2.60
N CYS A 60 -12.23 6.26 3.55
CA CYS A 60 -12.20 6.68 4.96
C CYS A 60 -10.83 6.50 5.64
N LEU A 61 -10.01 5.54 5.19
CA LEU A 61 -8.65 5.29 5.70
C LEU A 61 -7.60 6.22 5.08
N SER A 62 -7.98 7.03 4.09
CA SER A 62 -7.06 7.92 3.38
C SER A 62 -6.70 9.15 4.24
N PRO A 63 -5.50 9.74 4.12
CA PRO A 63 -5.10 10.92 4.89
C PRO A 63 -5.98 12.16 4.65
N SER A 64 -6.66 12.22 3.51
CA SER A 64 -7.62 13.28 3.17
C SER A 64 -8.94 13.16 3.95
N SER A 65 -9.22 11.99 4.53
CA SER A 65 -10.40 11.75 5.35
C SER A 65 -10.23 12.38 6.73
N PRO A 66 -11.26 13.08 7.25
CA PRO A 66 -11.25 13.58 8.63
C PRO A 66 -11.46 12.46 9.67
N ILE A 67 -11.64 11.20 9.25
CA ILE A 67 -11.97 10.08 10.13
C ILE A 67 -10.72 9.46 10.74
N GLU A 68 -10.59 9.53 12.06
CA GLU A 68 -9.46 8.93 12.78
C GLU A 68 -9.67 7.44 13.12
N ARG A 69 -10.92 6.98 13.13
CA ARG A 69 -11.29 5.60 13.49
C ARG A 69 -12.33 5.03 12.55
N VAL A 70 -11.94 3.99 11.83
CA VAL A 70 -12.80 3.21 10.95
C VAL A 70 -13.06 1.84 11.57
N VAL A 71 -14.33 1.52 11.82
CA VAL A 71 -14.75 0.20 12.32
C VAL A 71 -15.63 -0.45 11.27
N ALA A 72 -15.20 -1.60 10.75
CA ALA A 72 -15.93 -2.33 9.72
C ALA A 72 -16.33 -3.71 10.22
N MET A 73 -17.62 -4.03 10.08
CA MET A 73 -18.17 -5.36 10.32
C MET A 73 -18.25 -6.10 8.98
N PHE A 74 -17.47 -7.16 8.85
CA PHE A 74 -17.40 -7.96 7.65
C PHE A 74 -18.04 -9.33 7.86
N GLY A 75 -18.82 -9.78 6.87
CA GLY A 75 -19.10 -11.20 6.67
C GLY A 75 -17.85 -11.98 6.25
N SER A 76 -17.95 -13.30 6.24
CA SER A 76 -16.86 -14.17 5.80
C SER A 76 -16.53 -13.94 4.32
N GLN A 77 -15.23 -13.96 3.98
CA GLN A 77 -14.71 -13.87 2.61
C GLN A 77 -14.99 -12.57 1.83
N LEU A 78 -15.43 -11.49 2.51
CA LEU A 78 -15.76 -10.22 1.88
C LEU A 78 -14.55 -9.27 1.69
N GLY A 79 -13.33 -9.78 1.49
CA GLY A 79 -12.18 -8.93 1.14
C GLY A 79 -11.64 -8.03 2.27
N LYS A 80 -11.99 -8.27 3.54
CA LYS A 80 -11.44 -7.55 4.71
C LYS A 80 -9.91 -7.45 4.67
N THR A 81 -9.26 -8.55 4.33
CA THR A 81 -7.80 -8.63 4.23
C THR A 81 -7.27 -7.69 3.15
N GLU A 82 -7.90 -7.67 1.98
CA GLU A 82 -7.44 -6.84 0.86
C GLU A 82 -7.58 -5.35 1.15
N CYS A 83 -8.65 -4.93 1.83
CA CYS A 83 -8.78 -3.55 2.31
C CYS A 83 -7.59 -3.13 3.21
N GLY A 84 -7.19 -4.00 4.15
CA GLY A 84 -6.04 -3.73 5.01
C GLY A 84 -4.71 -3.72 4.25
N LEU A 85 -4.55 -4.60 3.25
CA LEU A 85 -3.36 -4.65 2.40
C LEU A 85 -3.24 -3.43 1.50
N ASN A 86 -4.34 -2.95 0.93
CA ASN A 86 -4.35 -1.74 0.11
C ASN A 86 -3.95 -0.53 0.95
N TRP A 87 -4.43 -0.43 2.19
CA TRP A 87 -4.00 0.63 3.10
C TRP A 87 -2.52 0.55 3.46
N VAL A 88 -2.00 -0.64 3.77
CA VAL A 88 -0.55 -0.84 4.02
C VAL A 88 0.27 -0.42 2.81
N GLY A 89 -0.12 -0.85 1.61
CA GLY A 89 0.58 -0.50 0.37
C GLY A 89 0.57 1.01 0.11
N TYR A 90 -0.59 1.65 0.29
CA TYR A 90 -0.72 3.11 0.19
C TYR A 90 0.24 3.84 1.13
N VAL A 91 0.29 3.42 2.40
CA VAL A 91 1.17 4.03 3.41
C VAL A 91 2.64 3.84 3.05
N ILE A 92 3.05 2.66 2.56
CA ILE A 92 4.42 2.43 2.10
C ILE A 92 4.78 3.34 0.91
N HIS A 93 3.84 3.58 -0.01
CA HIS A 93 4.07 4.42 -1.19
C HIS A 93 4.18 5.90 -0.81
N HIS A 94 3.17 6.45 -0.12
CA HIS A 94 3.00 7.90 0.03
C HIS A 94 3.45 8.49 1.37
N ALA A 95 3.42 7.70 2.44
CA ALA A 95 3.71 8.20 3.79
C ALA A 95 4.56 7.18 4.55
N PRO A 96 5.79 6.90 4.11
CA PRO A 96 6.66 5.89 4.72
C PRO A 96 6.94 6.27 6.17
N GLY A 97 6.19 5.64 7.08
CA GLY A 97 6.21 5.90 8.51
C GLY A 97 5.89 4.64 9.31
N PRO A 98 6.05 4.68 10.64
CA PRO A 98 5.77 3.52 11.49
C PRO A 98 4.29 3.15 11.43
N MET A 99 4.01 1.94 10.93
CA MET A 99 2.67 1.35 10.88
C MET A 99 2.66 0.03 11.66
N LEU A 100 1.63 -0.20 12.48
CA LEU A 100 1.45 -1.44 13.23
C LEU A 100 0.18 -2.16 12.77
N MET A 101 0.35 -3.38 12.26
CA MET A 101 -0.76 -4.29 11.97
C MET A 101 -0.77 -5.43 13.00
N VAL A 102 -1.87 -5.60 13.72
CA VAL A 102 -2.01 -6.60 14.78
C VAL A 102 -2.96 -7.72 14.36
N GLN A 103 -2.63 -8.95 14.74
CA GLN A 103 -3.47 -10.14 14.55
C GLN A 103 -3.77 -10.79 15.91
N PRO A 104 -4.84 -11.61 16.02
CA PRO A 104 -5.23 -12.22 17.30
C PRO A 104 -4.13 -13.07 17.95
N THR A 105 -3.28 -13.71 17.15
CA THR A 105 -2.18 -14.55 17.64
C THR A 105 -0.88 -14.27 16.88
N VAL A 106 0.26 -14.61 17.50
CA VAL A 106 1.59 -14.50 16.88
C VAL A 106 1.71 -15.37 15.62
N GLU A 107 1.11 -16.56 15.61
CA GLU A 107 1.13 -17.43 14.44
C GLU A 107 0.35 -16.82 13.28
N MET A 108 -0.83 -16.25 13.55
CA MET A 108 -1.60 -15.52 12.54
C MET A 108 -0.84 -14.31 12.00
N ALA A 109 -0.15 -13.56 12.87
CA ALA A 109 0.70 -12.44 12.46
C ALA A 109 1.84 -12.89 11.53
N LYS A 110 2.56 -13.97 11.89
CA LYS A 110 3.64 -14.54 11.07
C LYS A 110 3.13 -15.02 9.72
N ARG A 111 1.97 -15.70 9.70
CA ARG A 111 1.33 -16.17 8.48
C ARG A 111 0.89 -15.01 7.59
N TYR A 112 0.26 -14.00 8.16
CA TYR A 112 -0.18 -12.79 7.45
C TYR A 112 1.01 -12.05 6.82
N SER A 113 2.09 -11.85 7.57
CA SER A 113 3.31 -11.22 7.05
C SER A 113 3.87 -11.99 5.85
N LYS A 114 4.08 -13.31 5.97
CA LYS A 114 4.67 -14.13 4.90
C LYS A 114 3.76 -14.34 3.69
N GLN A 115 2.46 -14.54 3.91
CA GLN A 115 1.54 -14.98 2.85
C GLN A 115 0.71 -13.85 2.25
N ARG A 116 0.65 -12.68 2.89
CA ARG A 116 -0.14 -11.54 2.42
C ARG A 116 0.72 -10.30 2.16
N VAL A 117 1.51 -9.88 3.16
CA VAL A 117 2.31 -8.65 3.05
C VAL A 117 3.50 -8.83 2.11
N GLY A 118 4.25 -9.93 2.23
CA GLY A 118 5.37 -10.25 1.32
C GLY A 118 4.93 -10.25 -0.15
N PRO A 119 3.93 -11.06 -0.53
CA PRO A 119 3.41 -11.06 -1.90
C PRO A 119 2.87 -9.72 -2.37
N LEU A 120 2.28 -8.89 -1.48
CA LEU A 120 1.85 -7.53 -1.82
C LEU A 120 3.05 -6.68 -2.28
N ILE A 121 4.12 -6.69 -1.50
CA ILE A 121 5.34 -5.92 -1.77
C ILE A 121 6.02 -6.44 -3.05
N GLU A 122 6.14 -7.76 -3.20
CA GLU A 122 6.81 -8.36 -4.37
C GLU A 122 6.07 -8.09 -5.68
N SER A 123 4.74 -8.08 -5.66
CA SER A 123 3.91 -7.95 -6.86
C SER A 123 3.70 -6.52 -7.32
N SER A 124 3.83 -5.53 -6.42
CA SER A 124 3.49 -4.13 -6.70
C SER A 124 4.78 -3.30 -6.76
N GLU A 125 5.19 -2.92 -7.98
CA GLU A 125 6.50 -2.34 -8.27
C GLU A 125 6.82 -1.10 -7.41
N GLU A 126 5.88 -0.16 -7.31
CA GLU A 126 6.06 1.09 -6.56
C GLU A 126 6.46 0.88 -5.09
N ILE A 127 5.84 -0.07 -4.41
CA ILE A 127 6.17 -0.33 -3.00
C ILE A 127 7.39 -1.24 -2.86
N ARG A 128 7.66 -2.11 -3.85
CA ARG A 128 8.84 -2.98 -3.86
C ARG A 128 10.13 -2.17 -3.82
N GLU A 129 10.20 -1.11 -4.63
CA GLU A 129 11.40 -0.26 -4.72
C GLU A 129 11.68 0.50 -3.43
N ARG A 130 10.63 0.77 -2.65
CA ARG A 130 10.66 1.50 -1.38
C ARG A 130 10.88 0.62 -0.16
N VAL A 131 10.97 -0.70 -0.31
CA VAL A 131 11.24 -1.63 0.80
C VAL A 131 12.61 -2.29 0.62
N ASN A 132 13.37 -2.44 1.71
CA ASN A 132 14.66 -3.12 1.71
C ASN A 132 14.50 -4.64 1.88
N GLU A 133 15.59 -5.39 1.73
CA GLU A 133 15.59 -6.87 1.81
C GLU A 133 15.07 -7.41 3.15
N ASN A 134 15.12 -6.60 4.22
CA ASN A 134 14.63 -6.95 5.55
C ASN A 134 13.14 -6.62 5.76
N GLY A 135 12.45 -6.14 4.73
CA GLY A 135 11.05 -5.71 4.81
C GLY A 135 10.85 -4.34 5.47
N ALA A 136 11.93 -3.60 5.73
CA ALA A 136 11.86 -2.24 6.27
C ALA A 136 11.72 -1.22 5.13
N VAL A 137 10.88 -0.21 5.35
CA VAL A 137 10.69 0.88 4.38
C VAL A 137 11.97 1.72 4.32
N LYS A 138 12.47 1.96 3.11
CA LYS A 138 13.62 2.84 2.85
C LYS A 138 13.19 4.28 3.15
N MET A 139 13.79 4.87 4.17
CA MET A 139 13.63 6.29 4.46
C MET A 139 14.47 7.06 3.44
N HIS A 140 13.85 7.84 2.58
CA HIS A 140 14.57 8.83 1.79
C HIS A 140 14.97 9.97 2.73
N HIS A 141 16.28 10.16 2.91
CA HIS A 141 16.89 11.32 3.57
C HIS A 141 17.31 12.35 2.53
#